data_AF-A0AA48L4A7-F1
#
_entry.id   AF-A0AA48L4A7-F1
#
_cell.length_a   1.000
_cell.length_b   1.000
_cell.length_c   1.000
_cell.angle_alpha   90.00
_cell.angle_beta   90.00
_cell.angle_gamma   90.00
#
_symmetry.space_group_name_H-M   'P 1'
#
loop_
_entity.id
_entity.type
_entity.pdbx_description
1 polymer ?
#
loop_
_entity_poly.entity_id
_entity_poly.type
_entity_poly.pdbx_seq_one_letter_code
_entity_poly.pdbx_strand_id
1 'polypeptide(L)'
;MPSTFRCPSSTECLDELKDLMANLELKDVPVVVQAERPLQFLFLGSTLGDFEREDAPPFLRQLPLRPGDTPLLGLDGPPVPGPEGCNKVELAYNDSTEYNWAFVGNAWDVVRAELGLVPDHEGIEVTGRYNEIMGCY
;
A
#
# COMPACT_ATOMS: atom_id res chain seq x y z
N MET A 1 -28.82 -22.01 -1.82
CA MET A 1 -28.64 -21.32 -0.52
C MET A 1 -27.59 -20.25 -0.74
N PRO A 2 -27.89 -18.95 -0.55
CA PRO A 2 -26.88 -17.91 -0.75
C PRO A 2 -25.97 -17.89 0.49
N SER A 3 -24.68 -18.16 0.30
CA SER A 3 -23.67 -17.93 1.32
C SER A 3 -23.50 -16.43 1.50
N THR A 4 -23.95 -15.91 2.63
CA THR A 4 -23.61 -14.56 3.07
C THR A 4 -22.10 -14.52 3.33
N PHE A 5 -21.35 -13.93 2.41
CA PHE A 5 -19.99 -13.50 2.69
C PHE A 5 -20.09 -12.38 3.74
N ARG A 6 -19.71 -12.69 4.97
CA ARG A 6 -19.59 -11.72 6.05
C ARG A 6 -18.17 -11.15 5.95
N CYS A 7 -18.05 -9.89 5.54
CA CYS A 7 -16.78 -9.17 5.65
C CYS A 7 -16.45 -9.07 7.15
N PRO A 8 -15.27 -9.53 7.60
CA PRO A 8 -14.88 -9.39 8.99
C PRO A 8 -14.82 -7.91 9.37
N SER A 9 -15.13 -7.62 10.64
CA SER A 9 -15.02 -6.26 11.18
C SER A 9 -13.58 -5.77 11.11
N SER A 10 -13.38 -4.45 11.07
CA SER A 10 -12.04 -3.83 11.02
C SER A 10 -11.13 -4.31 12.16
N THR A 11 -11.69 -4.59 13.34
CA THR A 11 -10.99 -5.19 14.49
C THR A 11 -10.53 -6.64 14.24
N GLU A 12 -11.37 -7.48 13.65
CA GLU A 12 -10.99 -8.88 13.33
C GLU A 12 -9.86 -8.91 12.28
N CYS A 13 -9.92 -8.01 11.29
CA CYS A 13 -8.86 -7.90 10.28
C CYS A 13 -7.54 -7.40 10.88
N LEU A 14 -7.59 -6.44 11.80
CA LEU A 14 -6.40 -5.94 12.50
C LEU A 14 -5.77 -6.98 13.44
N ASP A 15 -6.58 -7.80 14.10
CA ASP A 15 -6.07 -8.86 14.98
C ASP A 15 -5.43 -9.99 14.17
N GLU A 16 -6.02 -10.36 13.02
CA GLU A 16 -5.39 -11.29 12.07
C GLU A 16 -4.07 -10.73 11.51
N LEU A 17 -4.02 -9.43 11.20
CA LEU A 17 -2.80 -8.76 10.71
C LEU A 17 -1.72 -8.70 11.80
N LYS A 18 -2.09 -8.40 13.05
CA LYS A 18 -1.17 -8.42 14.19
C LYS A 18 -0.62 -9.80 14.45
N ASP A 19 -1.44 -10.85 14.36
CA ASP A 19 -0.99 -12.23 14.48
C ASP A 19 -0.06 -12.62 13.32
N LEU A 20 -0.35 -12.16 12.09
CA LEU A 20 0.53 -12.39 10.94
C LEU A 20 1.88 -11.68 11.11
N MET A 21 1.86 -10.43 11.59
CA MET A 21 3.04 -9.61 11.82
C MET A 21 3.87 -10.06 13.03
N ALA A 22 3.22 -10.53 14.10
CA ALA A 22 3.90 -11.08 15.29
C ALA A 22 4.68 -12.36 14.99
N ASN A 23 4.29 -13.09 13.93
CA ASN A 23 5.00 -14.27 13.45
C ASN A 23 6.06 -13.96 12.37
N LEU A 24 6.12 -12.71 11.89
CA LEU A 24 7.17 -12.22 10.99
C LEU A 24 8.38 -11.75 11.81
N GLU A 25 9.00 -12.65 12.57
CA GLU A 25 10.35 -12.38 13.09
C GLU A 25 11.35 -12.49 11.93
N LEU A 26 11.63 -11.35 11.27
CA LEU A 26 12.75 -11.20 10.34
C LEU A 26 14.07 -11.18 11.11
N LYS A 27 14.50 -12.35 11.59
CA LYS A 27 15.83 -12.56 12.17
C LYS A 27 16.82 -12.94 11.07
N ASP A 28 17.64 -11.98 10.63
CA ASP A 28 18.94 -12.16 9.97
C ASP A 28 19.04 -13.26 8.91
N VAL A 29 18.23 -13.22 7.85
CA VAL A 29 18.37 -14.20 6.76
C VAL A 29 18.92 -13.52 5.50
N PRO A 30 20.17 -13.80 5.07
CA PRO A 30 20.46 -13.74 3.66
C PRO A 30 19.70 -14.91 3.04
N VAL A 31 18.41 -14.71 2.72
CA VAL A 31 17.64 -15.72 2.00
C VAL A 31 18.12 -15.67 0.56
N VAL A 32 19.26 -16.32 0.29
CA VAL A 32 19.50 -16.79 -1.07
C VAL A 32 18.49 -17.90 -1.26
N VAL A 33 17.28 -17.56 -1.73
CA VAL A 33 16.29 -18.54 -2.16
C VAL A 33 16.91 -19.23 -3.37
N GLN A 34 17.75 -20.26 -3.14
CA GLN A 34 18.18 -21.17 -4.19
C GLN A 34 17.00 -22.09 -4.52
N ALA A 35 15.94 -21.52 -5.08
CA ALA A 35 14.91 -22.32 -5.68
C ALA A 35 15.52 -23.02 -6.89
N GLU A 36 15.46 -24.35 -6.91
CA GLU A 36 15.95 -25.16 -8.03
C GLU A 36 15.14 -24.96 -9.32
N ARG A 37 14.03 -24.23 -9.22
CA ARG A 37 13.14 -23.87 -10.34
C ARG A 37 13.07 -22.35 -10.52
N PRO A 38 12.70 -21.89 -11.72
CA PRO A 38 12.34 -20.50 -11.94
C PRO A 38 11.26 -20.01 -10.97
N LEU A 39 11.43 -18.79 -10.48
CA LEU A 39 10.52 -18.11 -9.54
C LEU A 39 9.69 -17.05 -10.25
N GLN A 40 8.48 -16.85 -9.74
CA GLN A 40 7.65 -15.69 -10.07
C GLN A 40 7.70 -14.71 -8.92
N PHE A 41 8.07 -13.47 -9.20
CA PHE A 41 8.09 -12.38 -8.24
C PHE A 41 6.82 -11.55 -8.43
N LEU A 42 5.96 -11.48 -7.42
CA LEU A 42 4.69 -10.77 -7.50
C LEU A 42 4.79 -9.45 -6.74
N PHE A 43 4.56 -8.35 -7.44
CA PHE A 43 4.49 -7.01 -6.85
C PHE A 43 3.21 -6.34 -7.32
N LEU A 44 2.15 -6.48 -6.53
CA LEU A 44 0.77 -6.16 -6.92
C LEU A 44 0.22 -4.94 -6.16
N GLY A 45 -1.01 -4.55 -6.49
CA GLY A 45 -1.73 -3.49 -5.79
C GLY A 45 -1.26 -2.08 -6.13
N SER A 46 -0.47 -1.91 -7.19
CA SER A 46 0.08 -0.61 -7.58
C SER A 46 0.94 0.09 -6.52
N THR A 47 1.46 -0.67 -5.55
CA THR A 47 2.40 -0.19 -4.51
C THR A 47 3.70 0.38 -5.11
N LEU A 48 4.03 0.04 -6.37
CA LEU A 48 5.14 0.69 -7.08
C LEU A 48 4.85 2.18 -7.33
N GLY A 49 3.57 2.58 -7.38
CA GLY A 49 3.13 3.95 -7.51
C GLY A 49 3.38 4.83 -6.28
N ASP A 50 3.75 4.24 -5.14
CA ASP A 50 4.16 5.00 -3.95
C ASP A 50 5.59 5.53 -4.07
N PHE A 51 6.36 5.06 -5.05
CA PHE A 51 7.69 5.57 -5.35
C PHE A 51 7.60 6.78 -6.29
N GLU A 52 8.47 7.76 -6.05
CA GLU A 52 8.77 8.76 -7.07
C GLU A 52 9.31 8.09 -8.34
N ARG A 53 9.07 8.72 -9.50
CA ARG A 53 9.37 8.11 -10.80
C ARG A 53 10.84 7.74 -10.98
N GLU A 54 11.72 8.53 -10.39
CA GLU A 54 13.18 8.35 -10.34
C GLU A 54 13.64 7.21 -9.42
N ASP A 55 12.86 6.87 -8.40
CA ASP A 55 13.22 5.90 -7.36
C ASP A 55 12.74 4.48 -7.67
N ALA A 56 11.67 4.33 -8.46
CA ALA A 56 11.17 3.02 -8.88
C ALA A 56 12.20 2.19 -9.68
N PRO A 57 12.95 2.73 -10.68
CA PRO A 57 13.93 1.94 -11.41
C PRO A 57 15.10 1.42 -10.57
N PRO A 58 15.73 2.22 -9.67
CA PRO A 58 16.72 1.71 -8.72
C PRO A 58 16.18 0.57 -7.85
N PHE A 59 14.95 0.67 -7.35
CA PHE A 59 14.32 -0.40 -6.57
C PHE A 59 14.16 -1.69 -7.39
N LEU A 60 13.58 -1.61 -8.59
CA LEU A 60 13.39 -2.78 -9.46
C LEU A 60 14.70 -3.47 -9.85
N ARG A 61 15.82 -2.72 -9.93
CA ARG A 61 17.15 -3.30 -10.21
C ARG A 61 17.71 -4.12 -9.04
N GLN A 62 17.20 -3.95 -7.83
CA GLN A 62 17.62 -4.71 -6.66
C GLN A 62 16.93 -6.08 -6.57
N LEU A 63 15.93 -6.36 -7.41
CA LEU A 63 15.27 -7.65 -7.44
C LEU A 63 16.29 -8.75 -7.82
N PRO A 64 16.41 -9.83 -7.02
CA PRO A 64 17.40 -10.89 -7.23
C PRO A 64 16.96 -11.88 -8.33
N LEU A 65 16.64 -11.37 -9.52
CA LEU A 65 16.16 -12.16 -10.65
C LEU A 65 17.30 -13.01 -11.25
N ARG A 66 17.04 -14.29 -11.42
CA ARG A 66 17.92 -15.23 -12.13
C ARG A 66 17.34 -15.53 -13.52
N PRO A 67 18.14 -16.05 -14.46
CA PRO A 67 17.62 -16.50 -15.74
C PRO A 67 16.44 -17.47 -15.58
N GLY A 68 15.31 -17.14 -16.20
CA GLY A 68 14.06 -17.91 -16.11
C GLY A 68 13.06 -17.35 -15.09
N ASP A 69 13.51 -16.56 -14.11
CA ASP A 69 12.60 -15.90 -13.17
C ASP A 69 11.78 -14.81 -13.89
N THR A 70 10.55 -14.59 -13.45
CA THR A 70 9.62 -13.64 -14.08
C THR A 70 8.98 -12.72 -13.04
N PRO A 71 9.11 -11.39 -13.18
CA PRO A 71 8.33 -10.46 -12.38
C PRO A 71 6.92 -10.29 -12.95
N LEU A 72 5.92 -10.24 -12.06
CA LEU A 72 4.55 -9.84 -12.34
C LEU A 72 4.25 -8.56 -11.54
N LEU A 73 4.05 -7.46 -12.26
CA LEU A 73 3.81 -6.14 -11.68
C LEU A 73 2.35 -5.73 -11.90
N GLY A 74 1.67 -5.33 -10.83
CA GLY A 74 0.36 -4.67 -10.91
C GLY A 74 0.55 -3.16 -10.84
N LEU A 75 0.12 -2.44 -11.88
CA LEU A 75 0.19 -0.98 -11.96
C LEU A 75 -1.21 -0.45 -12.29
N ASP A 76 -1.68 0.52 -11.50
CA ASP A 76 -2.91 1.21 -11.81
C ASP A 76 -2.68 2.13 -13.01
N GLY A 77 -3.57 2.01 -13.99
CA GLY A 77 -3.52 2.83 -15.20
C GLY A 77 -3.85 4.30 -14.88
N PRO A 78 -3.43 5.24 -15.75
CA PRO A 78 -3.84 6.62 -15.61
C PRO A 78 -5.38 6.72 -15.66
N PRO A 79 -5.98 7.65 -14.90
CA PRO A 79 -7.41 7.89 -14.99
C PRO A 79 -7.82 8.33 -16.39
N VAL A 80 -9.11 8.22 -16.70
CA VAL A 80 -9.68 8.78 -17.92
C VAL A 80 -9.39 10.29 -17.95
N PRO A 81 -8.90 10.86 -19.07
CA PRO A 81 -8.59 12.28 -19.11
C PRO A 81 -9.83 13.14 -18.84
N GLY A 82 -9.63 14.21 -18.08
CA GLY A 82 -10.67 15.17 -17.73
C GLY A 82 -11.26 14.98 -16.32
N PRO A 83 -12.20 15.87 -15.95
CA PRO A 83 -12.65 16.02 -14.55
C PRO A 83 -13.24 14.74 -13.95
N GLU A 84 -13.91 13.92 -14.76
CA GLU A 84 -14.54 12.69 -14.29
C GLU A 84 -13.53 11.63 -13.83
N GLY A 85 -12.41 11.50 -14.54
CA GLY A 85 -11.37 10.54 -14.17
C GLY A 85 -10.53 11.03 -13.00
N CYS A 86 -10.13 12.31 -12.99
CA CYS A 86 -9.38 12.85 -11.87
C CYS A 86 -10.28 12.83 -10.58
N ASN A 87 -11.59 13.12 -10.65
CA ASN A 87 -12.55 12.94 -9.53
C ASN A 87 -12.66 11.49 -9.04
N LYS A 88 -12.62 10.51 -9.94
CA LYS A 88 -12.69 9.09 -9.56
C LYS A 88 -11.49 8.70 -8.70
N VAL A 89 -10.30 9.22 -9.02
CA VAL A 89 -9.09 8.99 -8.22
C VAL A 89 -9.23 9.68 -6.87
N GLU A 90 -9.66 10.94 -6.83
CA GLU A 90 -9.85 11.65 -5.56
C GLU A 90 -10.84 10.95 -4.63
N LEU A 91 -11.96 10.44 -5.17
CA LEU A 91 -12.95 9.68 -4.39
C LEU A 91 -12.41 8.34 -3.87
N ALA A 92 -11.49 7.70 -4.60
CA ALA A 92 -10.88 6.46 -4.14
C ALA A 92 -10.00 6.68 -2.90
N TYR A 93 -9.40 7.87 -2.77
CA TYR A 93 -8.52 8.23 -1.66
C TYR A 93 -9.20 9.07 -0.56
N ASN A 94 -10.31 9.74 -0.87
CA ASN A 94 -11.15 10.48 0.08
C ASN A 94 -12.49 9.77 0.30
N ASP A 95 -12.44 8.50 0.69
CA ASP A 95 -13.65 7.71 0.88
C ASP A 95 -14.57 8.33 1.95
N SER A 96 -15.88 8.22 1.74
CA SER A 96 -16.88 8.70 2.72
C SER A 96 -17.06 7.75 3.90
N THR A 97 -16.42 6.57 3.85
CA THR A 97 -16.53 5.53 4.88
C THR A 97 -15.46 5.60 5.97
N GLU A 98 -14.69 6.69 6.02
CA GLU A 98 -13.67 7.00 7.04
C GLU A 98 -12.50 5.99 7.12
N TYR A 99 -12.42 4.99 6.23
CA TYR A 99 -11.39 3.96 6.33
C TYR A 99 -10.01 4.48 5.93
N ASN A 100 -9.93 5.27 4.86
CA ASN A 100 -8.65 5.88 4.47
C ASN A 100 -8.19 6.88 5.53
N TRP A 101 -9.14 7.58 6.13
CA TRP A 101 -8.88 8.53 7.21
C TRP A 101 -8.33 7.84 8.45
N ALA A 102 -8.92 6.72 8.85
CA ALA A 102 -8.42 5.90 9.96
C ALA A 102 -7.03 5.33 9.66
N PHE A 103 -6.79 4.87 8.43
CA PHE A 103 -5.50 4.35 8.00
C PHE A 103 -4.39 5.41 8.06
N VAL A 104 -4.62 6.59 7.50
CA VAL A 104 -3.66 7.70 7.55
C VAL A 104 -3.49 8.23 8.97
N GLY A 105 -4.59 8.35 9.73
CA GLY A 105 -4.57 8.77 11.13
C GLY A 105 -3.72 7.86 12.01
N ASN A 106 -3.76 6.55 11.77
CA ASN A 106 -2.92 5.59 12.48
C ASN A 106 -1.41 5.87 12.29
N ALA A 107 -0.97 6.34 11.12
CA ALA A 107 0.42 6.71 10.91
C ALA A 107 0.83 7.88 11.83
N TRP A 108 -0.08 8.84 12.05
CA TRP A 108 0.14 9.94 13.00
C TRP A 108 0.16 9.45 14.46
N ASP A 109 -0.70 8.50 14.82
CA ASP A 109 -0.70 7.87 16.14
C ASP A 109 0.65 7.22 16.45
N VAL A 110 1.22 6.49 15.47
CA VAL A 110 2.55 5.88 15.58
C VAL A 110 3.62 6.97 15.77
N VAL A 111 3.63 8.01 14.93
CA VAL A 111 4.61 9.11 15.07
C VAL A 111 4.55 9.76 16.44
N ARG A 112 3.35 10.01 16.98
CA ARG A 112 3.19 10.58 18.32
C ARG A 112 3.72 9.67 19.41
N ALA A 113 3.44 8.38 19.33
CA ALA A 113 3.93 7.40 20.30
C ALA A 113 5.47 7.33 20.30
N GLU A 114 6.08 7.25 19.11
CA GLU A 114 7.53 7.16 18.95
C GLU A 114 8.25 8.45 19.39
N LEU A 115 7.62 9.62 19.20
CA LEU A 115 8.18 10.92 19.57
C LEU A 115 7.76 11.43 20.96
N GLY A 116 6.93 10.67 21.69
CA GLY A 116 6.42 11.07 23.02
C GLY A 116 5.54 12.33 23.00
N LEU A 117 4.81 12.56 21.90
CA LEU A 117 3.92 13.71 21.75
C LEU A 117 2.59 13.49 22.45
N VAL A 118 1.93 14.57 22.87
CA VAL A 118 0.61 14.50 23.51
C VAL A 118 -0.43 14.03 22.48
N PRO A 119 -1.34 13.11 22.84
CA PRO A 119 -2.44 12.72 21.96
C PRO A 119 -3.42 13.89 21.82
N ASP A 120 -3.23 14.68 20.77
CA ASP A 120 -4.21 15.67 20.32
C ASP A 120 -4.58 15.40 18.86
N HIS A 121 -5.89 15.26 18.61
CA HIS A 121 -6.46 15.14 17.26
C HIS A 121 -7.07 16.47 16.79
N GLU A 122 -7.17 17.48 17.67
CA GLU A 122 -7.64 18.80 17.30
C GLU A 122 -6.57 19.48 16.44
N GLY A 123 -6.94 19.80 15.19
CA GLY A 123 -6.11 20.59 14.27
C GLY A 123 -5.43 19.81 13.15
N ILE A 124 -5.71 18.51 12.97
CA ILE A 124 -5.20 17.73 11.84
C ILE A 124 -6.32 17.43 10.85
N GLU A 125 -6.18 17.95 9.64
CA GLU A 125 -7.04 17.66 8.50
C GLU A 125 -6.23 16.82 7.49
N VAL A 126 -6.69 15.60 7.23
CA VAL A 126 -6.13 14.76 6.17
C VAL A 126 -6.83 15.14 4.87
N THR A 127 -6.11 15.33 3.77
CA THR A 127 -6.76 15.54 2.46
C THR A 127 -6.01 14.78 1.38
N GLY A 128 -6.67 13.86 0.69
CA GLY A 128 -6.18 13.32 -0.57
C GLY A 128 -6.40 14.34 -1.69
N ARG A 129 -5.37 14.64 -2.47
CA ARG A 129 -5.48 15.54 -3.62
C ARG A 129 -4.89 14.87 -4.84
N TYR A 130 -5.55 15.01 -5.97
CA TYR A 130 -4.96 14.57 -7.22
C TYR A 130 -3.99 15.63 -7.73
N ASN A 131 -2.76 15.22 -8.07
CA ASN A 131 -1.75 16.13 -8.60
C ASN A 131 -1.79 16.14 -10.13
N GLU A 132 -2.49 17.11 -10.70
CA GLU A 132 -2.69 17.25 -12.16
C GLU A 132 -1.39 17.46 -12.96
N ILE A 133 -0.35 18.01 -12.32
CA ILE A 133 0.95 18.26 -12.96
C ILE A 133 1.71 16.94 -13.11
N MET A 134 1.53 16.03 -12.16
CA MET A 134 2.18 14.72 -12.16
C MET A 134 1.31 13.60 -12.76
N GLY A 135 0.02 13.87 -13.03
CA GLY A 135 -0.89 12.96 -13.76
C GLY A 135 -2.15 13.65 -14.30
N CYS A 136 -2.79 13.08 -15.33
CA CYS A 136 -3.83 13.63 -16.25
C CYS A 136 -3.17 14.22 -17.54
N TYR A 137 -2.80 13.33 -18.49
CA TYR A 137 -2.55 13.67 -19.91
C TYR A 137 -3.81 13.44 -20.74
#